data_AF-A0A821DNL6-F1
#
_entry.id   AF-A0A821DNL6-F1
#
_cell.length_a   1.000
_cell.length_b   1.000
_cell.length_c   1.000
_cell.angle_alpha   90.00
_cell.angle_beta   90.00
_cell.angle_gamma   90.00
#
_symmetry.space_group_name_H-M   'P 1'
#
loop_
_entity.id
_entity.type
_entity.pdbx_description
1 polymer ?
#
loop_
_entity_poly.entity_id
_entity_poly.type
_entity_poly.pdbx_seq_one_letter_code
_entity_poly.pdbx_strand_id
1 'polypeptide(L)'
;MAFSHQFNKHQGAGGRGGGGGGSSNNATINWIANQNTQRELEADRVLRERQLTQGRIETEMQQFAGNTVNKRHVREQARVERDRAMEDSIIRVQTEKQQATEMRSQNERLAAELERVKLEKFRDEKMRQQVRETSYELRDLESKLRAAYVQKARTAQMAEKEALKFDSYLEDAEIVRRMRTETDKDEQDRRQREIIRQQEMIRYKQELERQLEEKALGKQKAYEEFLREKLVVDEIVRKIYEEDQRETERKFERQRVTRDFIVEFKRKREEWKVMERQRMEEENRRIKEYAYTQQQREDVAKAEKRAREQALDNVQRTLADQIKRDREEREEQELVRQELYLEEQEQAVRRRERDEMEARIKQRLELQRERDEQIQFKHLRDGEIKQEEDRFRQQLMTKFAEDDRIEQMNAQKRRIKQMEHKKAVDNLLEQRRHQMTVDKQREVAERIEGERVEHVRKQIIEEERIKLLREHAHRLLGYLPKGVIRDEKDLDYLGNDFKSEFKRRQVNMQHLGGWDN
;
A
#
# COMPACT_ATOMS: atom_id res chain seq x y z
N MET A 1 -27.07 87.23 23.07
CA MET A 1 -26.58 88.31 22.18
C MET A 1 -27.38 89.57 22.51
N ALA A 2 -26.74 90.76 22.67
CA ALA A 2 -27.29 92.13 22.86
C ALA A 2 -28.41 92.34 23.94
N PHE A 3 -28.44 93.36 24.82
CA PHE A 3 -28.42 94.84 24.67
C PHE A 3 -29.60 95.41 23.84
N SER A 4 -30.29 96.52 24.19
CA SER A 4 -30.06 97.55 25.24
C SER A 4 -31.31 98.03 26.04
N HIS A 5 -31.41 99.32 26.43
CA HIS A 5 -31.71 99.70 27.83
C HIS A 5 -32.08 101.19 28.10
N GLN A 6 -33.22 101.50 28.76
CA GLN A 6 -33.70 102.83 29.27
C GLN A 6 -34.98 102.66 30.16
N PHE A 7 -35.49 103.50 31.10
CA PHE A 7 -35.34 104.92 31.58
C PHE A 7 -36.10 106.01 30.77
N ASN A 8 -36.69 107.12 31.31
CA ASN A 8 -36.79 107.80 32.64
C ASN A 8 -37.97 108.86 32.59
N LYS A 9 -38.53 109.59 33.60
CA LYS A 9 -38.49 109.65 35.10
C LYS A 9 -39.66 110.51 35.72
N HIS A 10 -40.09 110.20 36.96
CA HIS A 10 -40.73 111.01 38.07
C HIS A 10 -41.68 112.24 37.96
N GLN A 11 -42.72 112.24 38.84
CA GLN A 11 -43.21 113.26 39.84
C GLN A 11 -43.71 114.67 39.39
N GLY A 12 -44.55 115.44 40.13
CA GLY A 12 -45.20 115.31 41.46
C GLY A 12 -46.24 116.43 41.77
N ALA A 13 -46.82 116.48 43.00
CA ALA A 13 -47.84 117.46 43.46
C ALA A 13 -47.23 118.78 44.01
N GLY A 14 -47.89 119.82 44.60
CA GLY A 14 -49.25 120.09 45.14
C GLY A 14 -49.21 121.43 45.96
N GLY A 15 -50.26 121.91 46.66
CA GLY A 15 -50.13 123.16 47.48
C GLY A 15 -51.33 123.69 48.30
N ARG A 16 -51.16 124.93 48.84
CA ARG A 16 -51.98 125.74 49.82
C ARG A 16 -51.61 125.57 51.32
N GLY A 17 -52.00 126.52 52.20
CA GLY A 17 -51.68 126.54 53.66
C GLY A 17 -52.26 127.72 54.48
N GLY A 18 -51.82 127.87 55.74
CA GLY A 18 -52.20 128.92 56.75
C GLY A 18 -53.41 128.56 57.65
N GLY A 19 -53.54 128.99 58.93
CA GLY A 19 -52.60 129.64 59.88
C GLY A 19 -53.30 130.29 61.12
N GLY A 20 -52.62 130.40 62.28
CA GLY A 20 -52.94 131.33 63.40
C GLY A 20 -53.54 130.78 64.72
N GLY A 21 -53.36 131.51 65.84
CA GLY A 21 -54.08 131.33 67.13
C GLY A 21 -53.28 131.67 68.43
N GLY A 22 -53.93 132.19 69.48
CA GLY A 22 -53.31 132.38 70.81
C GLY A 22 -54.15 133.05 71.94
N SER A 23 -53.92 132.57 73.18
CA SER A 23 -54.19 133.15 74.53
C SER A 23 -55.61 133.52 75.03
N SER A 24 -56.01 132.90 76.16
CA SER A 24 -56.60 133.47 77.42
C SER A 24 -57.70 134.57 77.35
N ASN A 25 -58.85 134.54 78.03
CA ASN A 25 -59.53 133.63 79.00
C ASN A 25 -60.96 134.21 79.28
N ASN A 26 -61.95 133.62 79.96
CA ASN A 26 -62.33 132.21 80.25
C ASN A 26 -63.70 132.22 81.00
N ALA A 27 -64.83 131.97 80.31
CA ALA A 27 -66.17 131.82 80.92
C ALA A 27 -67.10 131.03 79.97
N THR A 28 -67.23 129.72 80.17
CA THR A 28 -67.23 128.81 79.00
C THR A 28 -68.57 128.20 78.54
N ILE A 29 -69.57 128.03 79.41
CA ILE A 29 -70.37 126.80 79.35
C ILE A 29 -71.57 126.75 78.35
N ASN A 30 -72.24 127.86 77.99
CA ASN A 30 -73.56 127.80 77.32
C ASN A 30 -73.61 127.95 75.78
N TRP A 31 -72.50 128.16 75.06
CA TRP A 31 -72.54 128.46 73.61
C TRP A 31 -72.52 127.22 72.68
N ILE A 32 -72.07 126.07 73.17
CA ILE A 32 -71.52 124.98 72.33
C ILE A 32 -72.57 124.18 71.53
N ALA A 33 -73.85 124.19 71.94
CA ALA A 33 -74.84 123.25 71.40
C ALA A 33 -75.22 123.46 69.92
N ASN A 34 -75.38 124.71 69.47
CA ASN A 34 -76.17 125.00 68.27
C ASN A 34 -75.37 125.06 66.95
N GLN A 35 -74.03 125.03 66.99
CA GLN A 35 -73.21 125.11 65.76
C GLN A 35 -73.04 123.75 65.04
N ASN A 36 -73.56 122.67 65.61
CA ASN A 36 -73.31 121.31 65.15
C ASN A 36 -74.21 120.91 63.95
N THR A 37 -75.49 121.28 63.99
CA THR A 37 -76.53 120.74 63.09
C THR A 37 -76.37 121.11 61.61
N GLN A 38 -76.01 122.35 61.29
CA GLN A 38 -75.86 122.78 59.89
C GLN A 38 -74.70 122.10 59.16
N ARG A 39 -73.69 121.57 59.87
CA ARG A 39 -72.58 120.83 59.25
C ARG A 39 -72.95 119.41 58.84
N GLU A 40 -74.08 118.89 59.31
CA GLU A 40 -74.48 117.50 59.07
C GLU A 40 -75.05 117.31 57.65
N LEU A 41 -75.84 118.27 57.15
CA LEU A 41 -76.58 118.12 55.88
C LEU A 41 -75.73 118.27 54.60
N GLU A 42 -74.74 119.17 54.55
CA GLU A 42 -73.86 119.27 53.37
C GLU A 42 -72.92 118.07 53.24
N ALA A 43 -72.41 117.57 54.38
CA ALA A 43 -71.64 116.33 54.42
C ALA A 43 -72.44 115.16 53.81
N ASP A 44 -73.72 115.06 54.17
CA ASP A 44 -74.64 114.01 53.73
C ASP A 44 -74.93 114.02 52.21
N ARG A 45 -74.68 115.12 51.50
CA ARG A 45 -74.82 115.17 50.03
C ARG A 45 -73.54 114.79 49.30
N VAL A 46 -72.38 115.30 49.76
CA VAL A 46 -71.05 114.93 49.22
C VAL A 46 -70.75 113.44 49.46
N LEU A 47 -71.27 112.87 50.55
CA LEU A 47 -71.25 111.42 50.81
C LEU A 47 -71.80 110.59 49.63
N ARG A 48 -72.94 110.99 49.06
CA ARG A 48 -73.69 110.16 48.09
C ARG A 48 -73.06 110.07 46.70
N GLU A 49 -72.46 111.14 46.21
CA GLU A 49 -71.75 111.11 44.92
C GLU A 49 -70.40 110.35 45.04
N ARG A 50 -69.74 110.50 46.19
CA ARG A 50 -68.57 109.69 46.57
C ARG A 50 -68.93 108.20 46.65
N GLN A 51 -70.07 107.84 47.25
CA GLN A 51 -70.56 106.46 47.33
C GLN A 51 -70.79 105.82 45.94
N LEU A 52 -71.35 106.56 44.98
CA LEU A 52 -71.61 106.03 43.63
C LEU A 52 -70.33 105.78 42.82
N THR A 53 -69.39 106.73 42.84
CA THR A 53 -68.10 106.58 42.15
C THR A 53 -67.22 105.51 42.81
N GLN A 54 -67.19 105.48 44.15
CA GLN A 54 -66.53 104.45 44.92
C GLN A 54 -67.13 103.06 44.64
N GLY A 55 -68.46 102.90 44.69
CA GLY A 55 -69.14 101.61 44.43
C GLY A 55 -68.89 101.03 43.04
N ARG A 56 -68.64 101.89 42.02
CA ARG A 56 -68.29 101.45 40.66
C ARG A 56 -66.84 100.96 40.56
N ILE A 57 -65.91 101.65 41.22
CA ILE A 57 -64.52 101.21 41.37
C ILE A 57 -64.46 99.91 42.19
N GLU A 58 -65.26 99.80 43.25
CA GLU A 58 -65.39 98.60 44.07
C GLU A 58 -65.93 97.41 43.26
N THR A 59 -66.90 97.60 42.35
CA THR A 59 -67.39 96.50 41.50
C THR A 59 -66.38 96.05 40.45
N GLU A 60 -65.63 96.96 39.83
CA GLU A 60 -64.52 96.58 38.93
C GLU A 60 -63.37 95.90 39.70
N MET A 61 -63.03 96.39 40.90
CA MET A 61 -62.09 95.70 41.80
C MET A 61 -62.60 94.32 42.23
N GLN A 62 -63.89 94.15 42.52
CA GLN A 62 -64.49 92.84 42.83
C GLN A 62 -64.43 91.89 41.64
N GLN A 63 -64.69 92.34 40.41
CA GLN A 63 -64.57 91.51 39.22
C GLN A 63 -63.11 91.15 38.89
N PHE A 64 -62.16 92.07 39.07
CA PHE A 64 -60.73 91.78 38.89
C PHE A 64 -60.20 90.88 40.02
N ALA A 65 -60.67 91.05 41.26
CA ALA A 65 -60.41 90.15 42.38
C ALA A 65 -60.97 88.75 42.09
N GLY A 66 -62.23 88.63 41.66
CA GLY A 66 -62.83 87.35 41.26
C GLY A 66 -62.08 86.66 40.13
N ASN A 67 -61.70 87.40 39.07
CA ASN A 67 -60.91 86.85 37.97
C ASN A 67 -59.47 86.47 38.36
N THR A 68 -58.83 87.20 39.29
CA THR A 68 -57.51 86.83 39.81
C THR A 68 -57.59 85.69 40.82
N VAL A 69 -58.66 85.57 41.60
CA VAL A 69 -58.97 84.40 42.44
C VAL A 69 -59.24 83.16 41.58
N ASN A 70 -60.04 83.25 40.52
CA ASN A 70 -60.27 82.15 39.60
C ASN A 70 -58.96 81.74 38.88
N LYS A 71 -58.15 82.68 38.42
CA LYS A 71 -56.82 82.39 37.84
C LYS A 71 -55.83 81.80 38.88
N ARG A 72 -55.96 82.14 40.17
CA ARG A 72 -55.21 81.47 41.25
C ARG A 72 -55.73 80.04 41.46
N HIS A 73 -57.05 79.84 41.52
CA HIS A 73 -57.66 78.53 41.72
C HIS A 73 -57.31 77.54 40.61
N VAL A 74 -57.41 77.94 39.34
CA VAL A 74 -57.01 77.11 38.18
C VAL A 74 -55.50 76.82 38.19
N ARG A 75 -54.66 77.76 38.63
CA ARG A 75 -53.21 77.53 38.81
C ARG A 75 -52.91 76.58 39.98
N GLU A 76 -53.71 76.63 41.04
CA GLU A 76 -53.60 75.75 42.21
C GLU A 76 -54.04 74.33 41.85
N GLN A 77 -55.18 74.17 41.17
CA GLN A 77 -55.64 72.90 40.58
C GLN A 77 -54.56 72.32 39.66
N ALA A 78 -54.07 73.10 38.69
CA ALA A 78 -53.01 72.67 37.79
C ALA A 78 -51.64 72.47 38.47
N ARG A 79 -51.43 72.93 39.72
CA ARG A 79 -50.28 72.52 40.53
C ARG A 79 -50.57 71.18 41.19
N VAL A 80 -51.67 71.05 41.92
CA VAL A 80 -52.12 69.80 42.56
C VAL A 80 -52.21 68.62 41.57
N GLU A 81 -52.61 68.87 40.32
CA GLU A 81 -52.60 67.85 39.25
C GLU A 81 -51.19 67.44 38.82
N ARG A 82 -50.23 68.36 38.76
CA ARG A 82 -48.81 68.03 38.49
C ARG A 82 -48.18 67.35 39.70
N ASP A 83 -48.47 67.83 40.90
CA ASP A 83 -47.98 67.28 42.17
C ASP A 83 -48.45 65.81 42.28
N ARG A 84 -49.76 65.55 42.05
CA ARG A 84 -50.32 64.19 41.94
C ARG A 84 -49.74 63.36 40.81
N ALA A 85 -49.58 63.90 39.61
CA ALA A 85 -48.98 63.17 38.48
C ALA A 85 -47.51 62.80 38.76
N MET A 86 -46.80 63.63 39.52
CA MET A 86 -45.45 63.35 40.00
C MET A 86 -45.45 62.25 41.08
N GLU A 87 -46.36 62.33 42.07
CA GLU A 87 -46.58 61.27 43.07
C GLU A 87 -46.91 59.92 42.41
N ASP A 88 -47.86 59.89 41.47
CA ASP A 88 -48.21 58.74 40.64
C ASP A 88 -46.99 58.18 39.89
N SER A 89 -46.13 59.06 39.33
CA SER A 89 -44.93 58.63 38.62
C SER A 89 -43.89 58.01 39.55
N ILE A 90 -43.75 58.55 40.77
CA ILE A 90 -42.86 58.03 41.81
C ILE A 90 -43.35 56.68 42.31
N ILE A 91 -44.66 56.54 42.56
CA ILE A 91 -45.29 55.28 42.97
C ILE A 91 -45.11 54.22 41.89
N ARG A 92 -45.38 54.54 40.60
CA ARG A 92 -45.18 53.61 39.48
C ARG A 92 -43.72 53.14 39.40
N VAL A 93 -42.76 54.06 39.41
CA VAL A 93 -41.32 53.74 39.38
C VAL A 93 -40.88 52.95 40.63
N GLN A 94 -41.51 53.14 41.80
CA GLN A 94 -41.27 52.31 42.98
C GLN A 94 -41.86 50.89 42.81
N THR A 95 -43.09 50.75 42.32
CA THR A 95 -43.70 49.44 42.06
C THR A 95 -42.99 48.66 40.95
N GLU A 96 -42.55 49.33 39.88
CA GLU A 96 -41.74 48.74 38.80
C GLU A 96 -40.39 48.26 39.34
N LYS A 97 -39.74 49.04 40.22
CA LYS A 97 -38.50 48.61 40.90
C LYS A 97 -38.72 47.42 41.83
N GLN A 98 -39.80 47.42 42.61
CA GLN A 98 -40.16 46.30 43.49
C GLN A 98 -40.40 45.03 42.67
N GLN A 99 -41.28 45.09 41.66
CA GLN A 99 -41.53 43.99 40.72
C GLN A 99 -40.25 43.53 40.03
N ALA A 100 -39.38 44.44 39.57
CA ALA A 100 -38.09 44.07 38.98
C ALA A 100 -37.17 43.35 39.97
N THR A 101 -37.13 43.76 41.25
CA THR A 101 -36.36 43.05 42.28
C THR A 101 -36.96 41.70 42.67
N GLU A 102 -38.28 41.57 42.69
CA GLU A 102 -38.98 40.30 42.94
C GLU A 102 -38.76 39.32 41.79
N MET A 103 -39.00 39.74 40.54
CA MET A 103 -38.72 38.95 39.34
C MET A 103 -37.24 38.57 39.26
N ARG A 104 -36.33 39.46 39.64
CA ARG A 104 -34.90 39.15 39.74
C ARG A 104 -34.62 38.08 40.81
N SER A 105 -35.18 38.19 42.01
CA SER A 105 -34.99 37.17 43.06
C SER A 105 -35.61 35.82 42.68
N GLN A 106 -36.77 35.82 42.00
CA GLN A 106 -37.37 34.60 41.44
C GLN A 106 -36.47 33.97 40.37
N ASN A 107 -35.94 34.76 39.44
CA ASN A 107 -35.00 34.29 38.42
C ASN A 107 -33.69 33.77 39.02
N GLU A 108 -33.14 34.43 40.05
CA GLU A 108 -31.92 33.99 40.74
C GLU A 108 -32.15 32.68 41.53
N ARG A 109 -33.32 32.49 42.15
CA ARG A 109 -33.71 31.20 42.76
C ARG A 109 -33.86 30.10 41.72
N LEU A 110 -34.59 30.37 40.63
CA LEU A 110 -34.79 29.41 39.54
C LEU A 110 -33.46 29.04 38.87
N ALA A 111 -32.54 30.00 38.70
CA ALA A 111 -31.20 29.73 38.20
C ALA A 111 -30.41 28.82 39.14
N ALA A 112 -30.47 29.05 40.46
CA ALA A 112 -29.80 28.21 41.46
C ALA A 112 -30.40 26.79 41.55
N GLU A 113 -31.72 26.63 41.40
CA GLU A 113 -32.36 25.31 41.32
C GLU A 113 -31.99 24.58 40.02
N LEU A 114 -31.99 25.27 38.88
CA LEU A 114 -31.53 24.72 37.61
C LEU A 114 -30.03 24.35 37.64
N GLU A 115 -29.19 25.12 38.33
CA GLU A 115 -27.78 24.79 38.55
C GLU A 115 -27.64 23.57 39.46
N ARG A 116 -28.36 23.50 40.58
CA ARG A 116 -28.40 22.32 41.45
C ARG A 116 -28.78 21.06 40.66
N VAL A 117 -29.85 21.10 39.86
CA VAL A 117 -30.28 19.95 39.05
C VAL A 117 -29.26 19.58 37.96
N LYS A 118 -28.51 20.55 37.40
CA LYS A 118 -27.39 20.27 36.49
C LYS A 118 -26.21 19.61 37.22
N LEU A 119 -25.84 20.10 38.39
CA LEU A 119 -24.75 19.56 39.21
C LEU A 119 -25.07 18.15 39.73
N GLU A 120 -26.32 17.89 40.09
CA GLU A 120 -26.82 16.57 40.49
C GLU A 120 -26.73 15.57 39.33
N LYS A 121 -27.25 15.92 38.14
CA LYS A 121 -27.09 15.12 36.91
C LYS A 121 -25.62 14.89 36.54
N PHE A 122 -24.77 15.90 36.66
CA PHE A 122 -23.33 15.75 36.37
C PHE A 122 -22.63 14.81 37.37
N ARG A 123 -23.01 14.85 38.65
CA ARG A 123 -22.52 13.89 39.66
C ARG A 123 -22.97 12.47 39.33
N ASP A 124 -24.24 12.28 38.96
CA ASP A 124 -24.77 10.98 38.55
C ASP A 124 -24.08 10.45 37.27
N GLU A 125 -23.88 11.30 36.27
CA GLU A 125 -23.14 10.94 35.05
C GLU A 125 -21.69 10.56 35.34
N LYS A 126 -21.02 11.24 36.28
CA LYS A 126 -19.66 10.91 36.70
C LYS A 126 -19.59 9.66 37.57
N MET A 127 -20.56 9.42 38.44
CA MET A 127 -20.72 8.15 39.15
C MET A 127 -20.93 7.00 38.15
N ARG A 128 -21.84 7.17 37.17
CA ARG A 128 -22.10 6.18 36.10
C ARG A 128 -20.90 6.01 35.17
N GLN A 129 -20.09 7.03 34.94
CA GLN A 129 -18.81 6.91 34.24
C GLN A 129 -17.83 6.05 35.05
N GLN A 130 -17.63 6.35 36.33
CA GLN A 130 -16.75 5.57 37.22
C GLN A 130 -17.23 4.11 37.36
N VAL A 131 -18.54 3.85 37.41
CA VAL A 131 -19.08 2.48 37.42
C VAL A 131 -18.84 1.75 36.09
N ARG A 132 -19.03 2.40 34.93
CA ARG A 132 -18.68 1.83 33.62
C ARG A 132 -17.18 1.52 33.49
N GLU A 133 -16.31 2.41 33.97
CA GLU A 133 -14.87 2.23 33.91
C GLU A 133 -14.35 1.19 34.90
N THR A 134 -14.92 1.09 36.11
CA THR A 134 -14.44 0.17 37.16
C THR A 134 -15.09 -1.21 37.18
N SER A 135 -16.32 -1.37 36.66
CA SER A 135 -17.01 -2.67 36.68
C SER A 135 -16.50 -3.60 35.57
N TYR A 136 -16.26 -4.86 35.92
CA TYR A 136 -15.83 -5.88 34.98
C TYR A 136 -16.94 -6.22 33.97
N GLU A 137 -18.19 -6.36 34.44
CA GLU A 137 -19.34 -6.76 33.63
C GLU A 137 -19.63 -5.81 32.46
N LEU A 138 -19.58 -4.49 32.70
CA LEU A 138 -19.82 -3.50 31.65
C LEU A 138 -18.66 -3.46 30.64
N ARG A 139 -17.42 -3.66 31.09
CA ARG A 139 -16.24 -3.72 30.23
C ARG A 139 -16.20 -4.98 29.36
N ASP A 140 -16.59 -6.12 29.92
CA ASP A 140 -16.76 -7.40 29.19
C ASP A 140 -17.90 -7.32 28.17
N LEU A 141 -19.06 -6.76 28.57
CA LEU A 141 -20.16 -6.45 27.67
C LEU A 141 -19.73 -5.53 26.52
N GLU A 142 -19.03 -4.43 26.83
CA GLU A 142 -18.55 -3.50 25.80
C GLU A 142 -17.53 -4.18 24.87
N SER A 143 -16.63 -5.00 25.40
CA SER A 143 -15.68 -5.81 24.62
C SER A 143 -16.41 -6.75 23.64
N LYS A 144 -17.45 -7.45 24.12
CA LYS A 144 -18.31 -8.32 23.29
C LYS A 144 -19.06 -7.53 22.21
N LEU A 145 -19.59 -6.35 22.53
CA LEU A 145 -20.27 -5.48 21.55
C LEU A 145 -19.28 -4.91 20.52
N ARG A 146 -18.07 -4.50 20.92
CA ARG A 146 -16.99 -4.08 20.00
C ARG A 146 -16.57 -5.23 19.08
N ALA A 147 -16.39 -6.44 19.60
CA ALA A 147 -16.08 -7.62 18.80
C ALA A 147 -17.21 -7.97 17.79
N ALA A 148 -18.47 -7.77 18.18
CA ALA A 148 -19.62 -7.92 17.29
C ALA A 148 -19.61 -6.92 16.11
N TYR A 149 -19.23 -5.66 16.34
CA TYR A 149 -19.05 -4.68 15.27
C TYR A 149 -17.90 -5.06 14.34
N VAL A 150 -16.77 -5.53 14.87
CA VAL A 150 -15.65 -6.04 14.07
C VAL A 150 -16.08 -7.24 13.22
N GLN A 151 -16.84 -8.18 13.77
CA GLN A 151 -17.34 -9.33 13.02
C GLN A 151 -18.35 -8.92 11.94
N LYS A 152 -19.24 -7.96 12.21
CA LYS A 152 -20.16 -7.40 11.20
C LYS A 152 -19.43 -6.66 10.07
N ALA A 153 -18.37 -5.92 10.38
CA ALA A 153 -17.53 -5.29 9.38
C ALA A 153 -16.77 -6.34 8.55
N ARG A 154 -16.25 -7.38 9.20
CA ARG A 154 -15.53 -8.49 8.54
C ARG A 154 -16.42 -9.28 7.59
N THR A 155 -17.67 -9.58 7.93
CA THR A 155 -18.58 -10.27 6.99
C THR A 155 -18.98 -9.40 5.82
N ALA A 156 -19.14 -8.09 6.01
CA ALA A 156 -19.33 -7.15 4.90
C ALA A 156 -18.11 -7.14 3.95
N GLN A 157 -16.89 -7.04 4.49
CA GLN A 157 -15.64 -7.12 3.71
C GLN A 157 -15.45 -8.47 2.99
N MET A 158 -15.89 -9.59 3.59
CA MET A 158 -15.86 -10.88 2.93
C MET A 158 -16.84 -10.95 1.75
N ALA A 159 -18.07 -10.46 1.93
CA ALA A 159 -19.07 -10.40 0.85
C ALA A 159 -18.65 -9.45 -0.29
N GLU A 160 -18.05 -8.29 0.05
CA GLU A 160 -17.43 -7.37 -0.90
C GLU A 160 -16.30 -8.03 -1.69
N LYS A 161 -15.39 -8.75 -1.00
CA LYS A 161 -14.30 -9.50 -1.63
C LYS A 161 -14.79 -10.68 -2.47
N GLU A 162 -15.94 -11.26 -2.14
CA GLU A 162 -16.58 -12.31 -2.94
C GLU A 162 -17.25 -11.73 -4.19
N ALA A 163 -17.94 -10.59 -4.09
CA ALA A 163 -18.44 -9.85 -5.25
C ALA A 163 -17.31 -9.49 -6.22
N LEU A 164 -16.23 -8.86 -5.73
CA LEU A 164 -15.06 -8.50 -6.54
C LEU A 164 -14.38 -9.70 -7.22
N LYS A 165 -14.45 -10.91 -6.62
CA LYS A 165 -14.01 -12.14 -7.30
C LYS A 165 -14.95 -12.53 -8.43
N PHE A 166 -16.27 -12.46 -8.23
CA PHE A 166 -17.23 -12.76 -9.29
C PHE A 166 -17.09 -11.78 -10.46
N ASP A 167 -16.89 -10.49 -10.18
CA ASP A 167 -16.61 -9.47 -11.21
C ASP A 167 -15.31 -9.79 -11.97
N SER A 168 -14.22 -10.10 -11.26
CA SER A 168 -12.95 -10.54 -11.87
C SER A 168 -13.12 -11.80 -12.73
N TYR A 169 -13.91 -12.79 -12.29
CA TYR A 169 -14.18 -13.99 -13.10
C TYR A 169 -15.02 -13.70 -14.35
N LEU A 170 -15.89 -12.68 -14.32
CA LEU A 170 -16.65 -12.22 -15.49
C LEU A 170 -15.73 -11.50 -16.49
N GLU A 171 -14.82 -10.65 -16.00
CA GLU A 171 -13.79 -9.98 -16.82
C GLU A 171 -12.84 -11.01 -17.46
N ASP A 172 -12.28 -11.94 -16.69
CA ASP A 172 -11.45 -13.03 -17.21
C ASP A 172 -12.20 -13.86 -18.26
N ALA A 173 -13.47 -14.19 -18.02
CA ALA A 173 -14.30 -14.91 -18.97
C ALA A 173 -14.60 -14.10 -20.24
N GLU A 174 -14.67 -12.76 -20.18
CA GLU A 174 -14.69 -11.91 -21.38
C GLU A 174 -13.35 -11.88 -22.11
N ILE A 175 -12.23 -11.75 -21.40
CA ILE A 175 -10.89 -11.74 -21.99
C ILE A 175 -10.62 -13.06 -22.73
N VAL A 176 -10.91 -14.20 -22.12
CA VAL A 176 -10.79 -15.53 -22.74
C VAL A 176 -11.70 -15.68 -23.96
N ARG A 177 -12.93 -15.12 -23.92
CA ARG A 177 -13.82 -15.08 -25.10
C ARG A 177 -13.23 -14.24 -26.23
N ARG A 178 -12.68 -13.05 -25.93
CA ARG A 178 -12.03 -12.17 -26.93
C ARG A 178 -10.80 -12.85 -27.54
N MET A 179 -9.85 -13.33 -26.72
CA MET A 179 -8.68 -14.09 -27.16
C MET A 179 -9.07 -15.24 -28.09
N ARG A 180 -10.10 -16.02 -27.74
CA ARG A 180 -10.57 -17.13 -28.59
C ARG A 180 -11.08 -16.65 -29.94
N THR A 181 -11.86 -15.56 -29.99
CA THR A 181 -12.29 -14.97 -31.27
C THR A 181 -11.16 -14.32 -32.08
N GLU A 182 -9.99 -14.12 -31.50
CA GLU A 182 -8.78 -13.68 -32.21
C GLU A 182 -8.00 -14.89 -32.72
N THR A 183 -7.77 -15.94 -31.91
CA THR A 183 -7.14 -17.19 -32.36
C THR A 183 -7.94 -17.88 -33.47
N ASP A 184 -9.28 -17.87 -33.37
CA ASP A 184 -10.17 -18.45 -34.38
C ASP A 184 -10.09 -17.69 -35.74
N LYS A 185 -9.74 -16.39 -35.73
CA LYS A 185 -9.46 -15.61 -36.95
C LYS A 185 -8.06 -15.89 -37.48
N ASP A 186 -7.07 -15.90 -36.59
CA ASP A 186 -5.66 -16.20 -36.90
C ASP A 186 -5.51 -17.57 -37.58
N GLU A 187 -6.28 -18.57 -37.14
CA GLU A 187 -6.38 -19.86 -37.81
C GLU A 187 -7.04 -19.79 -39.20
N GLN A 188 -8.12 -19.01 -39.36
CA GLN A 188 -8.76 -18.83 -40.67
C GLN A 188 -7.81 -18.15 -41.66
N ASP A 189 -7.09 -17.11 -41.23
CA ASP A 189 -6.07 -16.42 -42.01
C ASP A 189 -4.92 -17.35 -42.41
N ARG A 190 -4.43 -18.20 -41.49
CA ARG A 190 -3.40 -19.21 -41.80
C ARG A 190 -3.89 -20.22 -42.84
N ARG A 191 -5.10 -20.75 -42.67
CA ARG A 191 -5.73 -21.69 -43.63
C ARG A 191 -5.90 -21.05 -45.01
N GLN A 192 -6.31 -19.78 -45.09
CA GLN A 192 -6.37 -19.05 -46.37
C GLN A 192 -4.98 -18.91 -47.02
N ARG A 193 -3.95 -18.53 -46.25
CA ARG A 193 -2.55 -18.44 -46.73
C ARG A 193 -1.97 -19.80 -47.13
N GLU A 194 -2.47 -20.91 -46.59
CA GLU A 194 -2.12 -22.26 -47.03
C GLU A 194 -2.82 -22.63 -48.34
N ILE A 195 -4.11 -22.34 -48.49
CA ILE A 195 -4.85 -22.53 -49.74
C ILE A 195 -4.22 -21.73 -50.89
N ILE A 196 -3.83 -20.47 -50.66
CA ILE A 196 -3.14 -19.64 -51.66
C ILE A 196 -1.81 -20.28 -52.08
N ARG A 197 -0.95 -20.65 -51.12
CA ARG A 197 0.34 -21.32 -51.41
C ARG A 197 0.15 -22.66 -52.14
N GLN A 198 -0.90 -23.42 -51.83
CA GLN A 198 -1.23 -24.65 -52.55
C GLN A 198 -1.64 -24.36 -54.01
N GLN A 199 -2.43 -23.32 -54.26
CA GLN A 199 -2.80 -22.89 -55.63
C GLN A 199 -1.57 -22.43 -56.42
N GLU A 200 -0.66 -21.68 -55.80
CA GLU A 200 0.61 -21.25 -56.41
C GLU A 200 1.50 -22.45 -56.75
N MET A 201 1.66 -23.41 -55.85
CA MET A 201 2.40 -24.65 -56.10
C MET A 201 1.79 -25.50 -57.22
N ILE A 202 0.46 -25.54 -57.34
CA ILE A 202 -0.23 -26.25 -58.44
C ILE A 202 0.05 -25.56 -59.79
N ARG A 203 -0.02 -24.22 -59.86
CA ARG A 203 0.31 -23.45 -61.07
C ARG A 203 1.77 -23.67 -61.49
N TYR A 204 2.70 -23.54 -60.53
CA TYR A 204 4.12 -23.77 -60.79
C TYR A 204 4.41 -25.20 -61.28
N LYS A 205 3.71 -26.21 -60.74
CA LYS A 205 3.80 -27.59 -61.23
C LYS A 205 3.30 -27.72 -62.67
N GLN A 206 2.18 -27.09 -63.03
CA GLN A 206 1.64 -27.10 -64.40
C GLN A 206 2.60 -26.41 -65.40
N GLU A 207 3.23 -25.31 -65.00
CA GLU A 207 4.28 -24.65 -65.80
C GLU A 207 5.51 -25.55 -66.01
N LEU A 208 5.93 -26.29 -64.97
CA LEU A 208 7.05 -27.22 -65.04
C LEU A 208 6.72 -28.44 -65.93
N GLU A 209 5.51 -28.99 -65.83
CA GLU A 209 5.02 -30.09 -66.67
C GLU A 209 5.01 -29.67 -68.14
N ARG A 210 4.49 -28.48 -68.46
CA ARG A 210 4.56 -27.91 -69.81
C ARG A 210 6.00 -27.73 -70.31
N GLN A 211 6.95 -27.29 -69.48
CA GLN A 211 8.36 -27.21 -69.88
C GLN A 211 8.98 -28.59 -70.18
N LEU A 212 8.48 -29.67 -69.57
CA LEU A 212 8.91 -31.04 -69.87
C LEU A 212 8.31 -31.53 -71.19
N GLU A 213 7.05 -31.21 -71.48
CA GLU A 213 6.40 -31.47 -72.77
C GLU A 213 7.10 -30.74 -73.93
N GLU A 214 7.39 -29.44 -73.78
CA GLU A 214 8.12 -28.65 -74.78
C GLU A 214 9.53 -29.23 -75.04
N LYS A 215 10.22 -29.71 -74.00
CA LYS A 215 11.51 -30.43 -74.12
C LYS A 215 11.38 -31.81 -74.78
N ALA A 216 10.27 -32.54 -74.55
CA ALA A 216 10.02 -33.83 -75.18
C ALA A 216 9.74 -33.67 -76.69
N LEU A 217 8.92 -32.69 -77.07
CA LEU A 217 8.66 -32.31 -78.47
C LEU A 217 9.93 -31.84 -79.17
N GLY A 218 10.80 -31.09 -78.48
CA GLY A 218 12.13 -30.71 -79.00
C GLY A 218 13.01 -31.93 -79.33
N LYS A 219 13.04 -32.94 -78.46
CA LYS A 219 13.78 -34.19 -78.71
C LYS A 219 13.22 -34.99 -79.89
N GLN A 220 11.90 -35.02 -80.06
CA GLN A 220 11.27 -35.69 -81.20
C GLN A 220 11.67 -35.04 -82.53
N LYS A 221 11.62 -33.71 -82.63
CA LYS A 221 12.05 -32.96 -83.83
C LYS A 221 13.52 -33.20 -84.16
N ALA A 222 14.42 -33.11 -83.17
CA ALA A 222 15.85 -33.39 -83.37
C ALA A 222 16.11 -34.83 -83.84
N TYR A 223 15.29 -35.80 -83.42
CA TYR A 223 15.38 -37.18 -83.88
C TYR A 223 14.87 -37.37 -85.33
N GLU A 224 13.81 -36.66 -85.72
CA GLU A 224 13.38 -36.60 -87.13
C GLU A 224 14.43 -35.97 -88.04
N GLU A 225 15.09 -34.90 -87.58
CA GLU A 225 16.18 -34.23 -88.29
C GLU A 225 17.39 -35.16 -88.45
N PHE A 226 17.83 -35.81 -87.37
CA PHE A 226 18.90 -36.82 -87.42
C PHE A 226 18.60 -37.97 -88.40
N LEU A 227 17.36 -38.45 -88.47
CA LEU A 227 16.97 -39.49 -89.44
C LEU A 227 17.05 -38.99 -90.89
N ARG A 228 16.74 -37.72 -91.17
CA ARG A 228 16.91 -37.11 -92.50
C ARG A 228 18.39 -36.94 -92.84
N GLU A 229 19.20 -36.44 -91.91
CA GLU A 229 20.65 -36.32 -92.09
C GLU A 229 21.30 -37.67 -92.37
N LYS A 230 20.92 -38.73 -91.63
CA LYS A 230 21.43 -40.09 -91.85
C LYS A 230 21.14 -40.58 -93.27
N LEU A 231 19.94 -40.37 -93.80
CA LEU A 231 19.60 -40.76 -95.17
C LEU A 231 20.45 -40.03 -96.22
N VAL A 232 20.74 -38.73 -96.00
CA VAL A 232 21.64 -37.95 -96.86
C VAL A 232 23.08 -38.45 -96.78
N VAL A 233 23.55 -38.83 -95.58
CA VAL A 233 24.89 -39.43 -95.39
C VAL A 233 24.98 -40.82 -96.05
N ASP A 234 23.98 -41.68 -95.90
CA ASP A 234 23.93 -42.99 -96.55
C ASP A 234 23.96 -42.84 -98.10
N GLU A 235 23.31 -41.81 -98.66
CA GLU A 235 23.41 -41.45 -100.08
C GLU A 235 24.82 -40.99 -100.50
N ILE A 236 25.51 -40.20 -99.66
CA ILE A 236 26.87 -39.72 -99.94
C ILE A 236 27.86 -40.90 -99.90
N VAL A 237 27.76 -41.77 -98.90
CA VAL A 237 28.59 -42.98 -98.79
C VAL A 237 28.39 -43.87 -100.02
N ARG A 238 27.14 -44.06 -100.49
CA ARG A 238 26.88 -44.80 -101.73
C ARG A 238 27.55 -44.15 -102.95
N LYS A 239 27.49 -42.82 -103.10
CA LYS A 239 28.14 -42.10 -104.21
C LYS A 239 29.66 -42.29 -104.19
N ILE A 240 30.29 -42.29 -103.01
CA ILE A 240 31.73 -42.57 -102.86
C ILE A 240 32.07 -43.98 -103.35
N TYR A 241 31.31 -45.02 -102.96
CA TYR A 241 31.52 -46.38 -103.47
C TYR A 241 31.34 -46.49 -104.99
N GLU A 242 30.41 -45.74 -105.59
CA GLU A 242 30.22 -45.68 -107.05
C GLU A 242 31.36 -44.94 -107.78
N GLU A 243 32.08 -44.02 -107.13
CA GLU A 243 33.27 -43.36 -107.69
C GLU A 243 34.55 -44.18 -107.51
N ASP A 244 34.77 -44.78 -106.33
CA ASP A 244 35.93 -45.66 -106.05
C ASP A 244 35.99 -46.82 -107.05
N GLN A 245 34.84 -47.46 -107.35
CA GLN A 245 34.78 -48.52 -108.35
C GLN A 245 35.26 -48.02 -109.73
N ARG A 246 34.76 -46.87 -110.20
CA ARG A 246 35.18 -46.26 -111.47
C ARG A 246 36.66 -45.88 -111.48
N GLU A 247 37.26 -45.51 -110.35
CA GLU A 247 38.71 -45.28 -110.30
C GLU A 247 39.50 -46.59 -110.40
N THR A 248 39.05 -47.67 -109.76
CA THR A 248 39.71 -48.98 -109.90
C THR A 248 39.68 -49.51 -111.33
N GLU A 249 38.58 -49.33 -112.07
CA GLU A 249 38.47 -49.69 -113.49
C GLU A 249 39.52 -48.92 -114.33
N ARG A 250 39.55 -47.58 -114.19
CA ARG A 250 40.54 -46.69 -114.83
C ARG A 250 41.99 -47.01 -114.44
N LYS A 251 42.22 -47.71 -113.33
CA LYS A 251 43.54 -48.18 -112.88
C LYS A 251 43.95 -49.48 -113.58
N PHE A 252 43.02 -50.42 -113.76
CA PHE A 252 43.26 -51.66 -114.51
C PHE A 252 43.54 -51.40 -115.99
N GLU A 253 42.82 -50.48 -116.64
CA GLU A 253 43.07 -50.10 -118.03
C GLU A 253 44.49 -49.54 -118.23
N ARG A 254 44.91 -48.61 -117.36
CA ARG A 254 46.27 -48.05 -117.37
C ARG A 254 47.33 -49.14 -117.16
N GLN A 255 47.11 -50.08 -116.25
CA GLN A 255 48.02 -51.22 -116.05
C GLN A 255 48.11 -52.16 -117.27
N ARG A 256 47.01 -52.38 -117.99
CA ARG A 256 46.99 -53.19 -119.22
C ARG A 256 47.84 -52.57 -120.31
N VAL A 257 47.61 -51.29 -120.64
CA VAL A 257 48.40 -50.57 -121.64
C VAL A 257 49.90 -50.56 -121.30
N THR A 258 50.25 -50.37 -120.02
CA THR A 258 51.66 -50.46 -119.57
C THR A 258 52.24 -51.88 -119.71
N ARG A 259 51.45 -52.93 -119.43
CA ARG A 259 51.88 -54.34 -119.55
C ARG A 259 52.23 -54.69 -120.99
N ASP A 260 51.38 -54.31 -121.94
CA ASP A 260 51.56 -54.65 -123.36
C ASP A 260 52.82 -53.97 -123.93
N PHE A 261 53.09 -52.71 -123.53
CA PHE A 261 54.31 -51.99 -123.89
C PHE A 261 55.59 -52.64 -123.31
N ILE A 262 55.52 -53.21 -122.11
CA ILE A 262 56.63 -53.93 -121.48
C ILE A 262 56.96 -55.24 -122.23
N VAL A 263 55.99 -55.91 -122.85
CA VAL A 263 56.23 -57.14 -123.62
C VAL A 263 57.00 -56.85 -124.90
N GLU A 264 56.58 -55.86 -125.70
CA GLU A 264 57.31 -55.43 -126.90
C GLU A 264 58.73 -54.94 -126.58
N PHE A 265 58.90 -54.22 -125.47
CA PHE A 265 60.23 -53.78 -125.02
C PHE A 265 61.13 -54.95 -124.61
N LYS A 266 60.58 -56.00 -123.99
CA LYS A 266 61.35 -57.20 -123.63
C LYS A 266 61.88 -57.96 -124.85
N ARG A 267 61.06 -58.18 -125.90
CA ARG A 267 61.50 -58.89 -127.11
C ARG A 267 62.72 -58.23 -127.74
N LYS A 268 62.64 -56.92 -128.00
CA LYS A 268 63.73 -56.10 -128.55
C LYS A 268 64.98 -56.07 -127.65
N ARG A 269 64.79 -56.15 -126.32
CA ARG A 269 65.91 -56.20 -125.37
C ARG A 269 66.61 -57.56 -125.34
N GLU A 270 65.90 -58.66 -125.61
CA GLU A 270 66.48 -60.01 -125.65
C GLU A 270 67.29 -60.23 -126.92
N GLU A 271 66.81 -59.74 -128.07
CA GLU A 271 67.56 -59.65 -129.34
C GLU A 271 68.91 -58.93 -129.14
N TRP A 272 68.91 -57.77 -128.48
CA TRP A 272 70.13 -57.03 -128.12
C TRP A 272 71.03 -57.79 -127.12
N LYS A 273 70.44 -58.50 -126.15
CA LYS A 273 71.16 -59.23 -125.08
C LYS A 273 71.95 -60.45 -125.57
N VAL A 274 71.63 -60.99 -126.75
CA VAL A 274 72.40 -62.08 -127.37
C VAL A 274 73.69 -61.51 -127.98
N MET A 275 73.57 -60.41 -128.74
CA MET A 275 74.70 -59.74 -129.39
C MET A 275 75.75 -59.23 -128.39
N GLU A 276 75.31 -58.61 -127.29
CA GLU A 276 76.26 -57.98 -126.35
C GLU A 276 76.93 -58.99 -125.39
N ARG A 277 76.31 -60.17 -125.16
CA ARG A 277 76.91 -61.19 -124.29
C ARG A 277 78.20 -61.77 -124.85
N GLN A 278 78.29 -61.89 -126.18
CA GLN A 278 79.49 -62.37 -126.87
C GLN A 278 80.69 -61.42 -126.71
N ARG A 279 80.47 -60.12 -126.44
CA ARG A 279 81.53 -59.15 -126.13
C ARG A 279 81.95 -59.18 -124.66
N MET A 280 80.96 -59.25 -123.76
CA MET A 280 81.20 -59.14 -122.31
C MET A 280 81.97 -60.32 -121.71
N GLU A 281 82.01 -61.48 -122.36
CA GLU A 281 82.78 -62.64 -121.86
C GLU A 281 84.30 -62.48 -122.04
N GLU A 282 84.76 -61.66 -123.00
CA GLU A 282 86.19 -61.39 -123.23
C GLU A 282 86.76 -60.42 -122.19
N GLU A 283 86.02 -59.36 -121.84
CA GLU A 283 86.48 -58.35 -120.85
C GLU A 283 86.41 -58.85 -119.40
N ASN A 284 85.40 -59.66 -119.04
CA ASN A 284 85.17 -60.11 -117.66
C ASN A 284 86.32 -60.95 -117.06
N ARG A 285 87.24 -61.47 -117.88
CA ARG A 285 88.46 -62.12 -117.37
C ARG A 285 89.40 -61.14 -116.67
N ARG A 286 89.48 -59.88 -117.10
CA ARG A 286 90.43 -58.87 -116.59
C ARG A 286 90.02 -58.21 -115.27
N ILE A 287 88.74 -58.28 -114.90
CA ILE A 287 88.19 -57.51 -113.76
C ILE A 287 88.41 -58.22 -112.41
N LYS A 288 88.49 -59.56 -112.39
CA LYS A 288 88.56 -60.34 -111.14
C LYS A 288 89.79 -60.06 -110.27
N GLU A 289 90.90 -59.68 -110.87
CA GLU A 289 92.18 -59.49 -110.17
C GLU A 289 92.23 -58.21 -109.32
N TYR A 290 91.44 -57.18 -109.68
CA TYR A 290 91.44 -55.89 -108.98
C TYR A 290 90.70 -55.93 -107.62
N ALA A 291 89.65 -56.74 -107.53
CA ALA A 291 88.69 -56.71 -106.41
C ALA A 291 89.28 -57.10 -105.03
N TYR A 292 90.33 -57.93 -105.01
CA TYR A 292 90.91 -58.47 -103.77
C TYR A 292 91.55 -57.40 -102.86
N THR A 293 91.95 -56.25 -103.41
CA THR A 293 92.79 -55.27 -102.71
C THR A 293 92.03 -54.27 -101.82
N GLN A 294 90.72 -54.08 -101.99
CA GLN A 294 89.95 -53.06 -101.25
C GLN A 294 89.45 -53.53 -99.89
N GLN A 295 89.25 -54.83 -99.69
CA GLN A 295 88.51 -55.35 -98.54
C GLN A 295 89.20 -55.11 -97.17
N GLN A 296 90.51 -54.89 -97.14
CA GLN A 296 91.29 -54.72 -95.90
C GLN A 296 91.18 -53.33 -95.25
N ARG A 297 90.38 -52.39 -95.79
CA ARG A 297 90.30 -51.00 -95.27
C ARG A 297 89.09 -50.69 -94.37
N GLU A 298 88.02 -51.49 -94.36
CA GLU A 298 86.79 -51.15 -93.65
C GLU A 298 86.78 -51.49 -92.14
N ASP A 299 87.56 -52.48 -91.70
CA ASP A 299 87.38 -53.02 -90.33
C ASP A 299 87.93 -52.16 -89.19
N VAL A 300 88.84 -51.23 -89.48
CA VAL A 300 89.44 -50.33 -88.46
C VAL A 300 88.39 -49.39 -87.84
N ALA A 301 87.38 -48.96 -88.62
CA ALA A 301 86.44 -47.92 -88.21
C ALA A 301 85.39 -48.34 -87.16
N LYS A 302 85.26 -49.64 -86.85
CA LYS A 302 84.17 -50.17 -86.00
C LYS A 302 84.49 -50.20 -84.50
N ALA A 303 85.74 -49.94 -84.09
CA ALA A 303 86.20 -50.17 -82.72
C ALA A 303 85.81 -49.06 -81.71
N GLU A 304 86.04 -47.79 -82.04
CA GLU A 304 85.97 -46.68 -81.05
C GLU A 304 84.58 -46.47 -80.44
N LYS A 305 83.50 -46.81 -81.17
CA LYS A 305 82.13 -46.41 -80.80
C LYS A 305 81.63 -47.07 -79.50
N ARG A 306 82.15 -48.23 -79.12
CA ARG A 306 81.66 -49.02 -77.96
C ARG A 306 82.11 -48.50 -76.59
N ALA A 307 83.14 -47.65 -76.51
CA ALA A 307 83.73 -47.26 -75.23
C ALA A 307 82.91 -46.24 -74.42
N ARG A 308 81.93 -45.54 -75.02
CA ARG A 308 81.22 -44.42 -74.38
C ARG A 308 79.96 -44.81 -73.59
N GLU A 309 79.37 -45.97 -73.86
CA GLU A 309 78.07 -46.34 -73.26
C GLU A 309 78.21 -46.88 -71.81
N GLN A 310 79.35 -47.48 -71.46
CA GLN A 310 79.53 -48.16 -70.16
C GLN A 310 79.70 -47.22 -68.95
N ALA A 311 79.92 -45.91 -69.17
CA ALA A 311 80.18 -44.97 -68.08
C ALA A 311 78.90 -44.47 -67.37
N LEU A 312 77.74 -44.56 -68.01
CA LEU A 312 76.50 -43.93 -67.53
C LEU A 312 75.77 -44.76 -66.46
N ASP A 313 75.87 -46.09 -66.54
CA ASP A 313 75.01 -47.04 -65.81
C ASP A 313 75.33 -47.15 -64.30
N ASN A 314 76.57 -46.85 -63.92
CA ASN A 314 77.03 -47.01 -62.53
C ASN A 314 76.51 -45.93 -61.57
N VAL A 315 76.21 -44.72 -62.07
CA VAL A 315 75.81 -43.57 -61.23
C VAL A 315 74.37 -43.70 -60.71
N GLN A 316 73.49 -44.41 -61.42
CA GLN A 316 72.08 -44.53 -61.04
C GLN A 316 71.85 -45.48 -59.86
N ARG A 317 72.75 -46.45 -59.63
CA ARG A 317 72.55 -47.50 -58.61
C ARG A 317 72.79 -47.00 -57.19
N THR A 318 73.80 -46.16 -56.97
CA THR A 318 74.19 -45.69 -55.62
C THR A 318 73.16 -44.79 -54.94
N LEU A 319 72.29 -44.12 -55.71
CA LEU A 319 71.28 -43.21 -55.18
C LEU A 319 70.05 -43.94 -54.60
N ALA A 320 69.78 -45.17 -55.05
CA ALA A 320 68.61 -45.93 -54.62
C ALA A 320 68.75 -46.51 -53.20
N ASP A 321 69.96 -46.97 -52.82
CA ASP A 321 70.20 -47.65 -51.54
C ASP A 321 70.18 -46.71 -50.33
N GLN A 322 70.42 -45.41 -50.53
CA GLN A 322 70.38 -44.41 -49.45
C GLN A 322 68.94 -44.15 -48.97
N ILE A 323 67.97 -44.11 -49.90
CA ILE A 323 66.57 -43.73 -49.63
C ILE A 323 65.82 -44.76 -48.76
N LYS A 324 66.30 -46.01 -48.67
CA LYS A 324 65.68 -47.04 -47.82
C LYS A 324 65.98 -46.86 -46.33
N ARG A 325 67.26 -46.61 -45.97
CA ARG A 325 67.72 -46.63 -44.56
C ARG A 325 67.08 -45.52 -43.73
N ASP A 326 66.99 -44.32 -44.32
CA ASP A 326 66.32 -43.13 -43.79
C ASP A 326 64.85 -43.34 -43.38
N ARG A 327 64.22 -44.44 -43.82
CA ARG A 327 62.81 -44.76 -43.57
C ARG A 327 62.65 -45.73 -42.41
N GLU A 328 63.51 -46.74 -42.33
CA GLU A 328 63.49 -47.80 -41.31
C GLU A 328 63.79 -47.21 -39.92
N GLU A 329 64.77 -46.29 -39.81
CA GLU A 329 65.15 -45.61 -38.54
C GLU A 329 64.04 -44.74 -37.92
N ARG A 330 62.95 -44.43 -38.64
CA ARG A 330 61.85 -43.58 -38.15
C ARG A 330 60.74 -44.40 -37.50
N GLU A 331 60.47 -45.58 -38.01
CA GLU A 331 59.37 -46.45 -37.54
C GLU A 331 59.70 -47.04 -36.16
N GLU A 332 60.98 -47.30 -35.86
CA GLU A 332 61.43 -47.74 -34.53
C GLU A 332 61.22 -46.69 -33.42
N GLN A 333 61.29 -45.39 -33.76
CA GLN A 333 61.18 -44.30 -32.77
C GLN A 333 59.74 -44.01 -32.32
N GLU A 334 58.73 -44.41 -33.11
CA GLU A 334 57.33 -44.17 -32.76
C GLU A 334 56.73 -45.25 -31.84
N LEU A 335 57.32 -46.45 -31.81
CA LEU A 335 56.91 -47.54 -30.92
C LEU A 335 57.28 -47.24 -29.45
N VAL A 336 58.52 -46.81 -29.20
CA VAL A 336 59.04 -46.53 -27.84
C VAL A 336 58.25 -45.42 -27.13
N ARG A 337 57.60 -44.51 -27.87
CA ARG A 337 56.73 -43.47 -27.31
C ARG A 337 55.38 -43.98 -26.78
N GLN A 338 54.90 -45.14 -27.25
CA GLN A 338 53.58 -45.64 -26.91
C GLN A 338 53.58 -46.46 -25.61
N GLU A 339 54.69 -47.16 -25.31
CA GLU A 339 54.84 -47.91 -24.07
C GLU A 339 54.94 -46.98 -22.85
N LEU A 340 55.71 -45.89 -22.95
CA LEU A 340 55.96 -44.96 -21.84
C LEU A 340 54.68 -44.29 -21.29
N TYR A 341 53.68 -44.05 -22.16
CA TYR A 341 52.42 -43.39 -21.80
C TYR A 341 51.49 -44.29 -20.94
N LEU A 342 51.67 -45.62 -21.01
CA LEU A 342 50.83 -46.57 -20.25
C LEU A 342 51.31 -46.70 -18.79
N GLU A 343 52.62 -46.66 -18.54
CA GLU A 343 53.17 -46.76 -17.17
C GLU A 343 52.80 -45.53 -16.29
N GLU A 344 52.72 -44.32 -16.86
CA GLU A 344 52.34 -43.13 -16.09
C GLU A 344 50.90 -43.20 -15.54
N GLN A 345 49.96 -43.83 -16.26
CA GLN A 345 48.58 -43.94 -15.80
C GLN A 345 48.43 -44.91 -14.62
N GLU A 346 49.15 -46.04 -14.60
CA GLU A 346 49.10 -46.97 -13.46
C GLU A 346 49.62 -46.33 -12.16
N GLN A 347 50.69 -45.54 -12.23
CA GLN A 347 51.25 -44.88 -11.04
C GLN A 347 50.32 -43.83 -10.43
N ALA A 348 49.45 -43.21 -11.24
CA ALA A 348 48.47 -42.24 -10.75
C ALA A 348 47.35 -42.90 -9.92
N VAL A 349 46.92 -44.12 -10.26
CA VAL A 349 45.86 -44.85 -9.55
C VAL A 349 46.33 -45.27 -8.16
N ARG A 350 47.51 -45.91 -8.06
CA ARG A 350 48.07 -46.45 -6.80
C ARG A 350 48.39 -45.40 -5.73
N ARG A 351 48.35 -44.10 -6.06
CA ARG A 351 48.45 -43.00 -5.09
C ARG A 351 47.12 -42.71 -4.41
N ARG A 352 46.03 -42.57 -5.18
CA ARG A 352 44.70 -42.22 -4.66
C ARG A 352 44.17 -43.22 -3.63
N GLU A 353 44.44 -44.51 -3.83
CA GLU A 353 44.05 -45.59 -2.90
C GLU A 353 44.74 -45.50 -1.52
N ARG A 354 45.90 -44.84 -1.42
CA ARG A 354 46.61 -44.65 -0.14
C ARG A 354 46.01 -43.50 0.66
N ASP A 355 45.71 -42.40 -0.02
CA ASP A 355 45.19 -41.18 0.60
C ASP A 355 43.80 -41.42 1.25
N GLU A 356 42.94 -42.22 0.61
CA GLU A 356 41.64 -42.62 1.17
C GLU A 356 41.75 -43.50 2.44
N MET A 357 42.74 -44.38 2.53
CA MET A 357 42.95 -45.18 3.73
C MET A 357 43.45 -44.34 4.91
N GLU A 358 44.32 -43.36 4.66
CA GLU A 358 44.86 -42.52 5.74
C GLU A 358 43.79 -41.60 6.35
N ALA A 359 42.87 -41.08 5.53
CA ALA A 359 41.75 -40.25 5.98
C ALA A 359 40.82 -40.99 6.97
N ARG A 360 40.49 -42.26 6.69
CA ARG A 360 39.59 -43.08 7.54
C ARG A 360 40.19 -43.43 8.90
N ILE A 361 41.52 -43.41 9.03
CA ILE A 361 42.21 -43.68 10.31
C ILE A 361 42.20 -42.45 11.22
N LYS A 362 42.39 -41.25 10.67
CA LYS A 362 42.43 -39.99 11.44
C LYS A 362 41.12 -39.71 12.18
N GLN A 363 39.98 -39.79 11.48
CA GLN A 363 38.65 -39.54 12.07
C GLN A 363 38.29 -40.48 13.25
N ARG A 364 38.87 -41.68 13.30
CA ARG A 364 38.62 -42.64 14.40
C ARG A 364 39.36 -42.28 15.69
N LEU A 365 40.46 -41.53 15.60
CA LEU A 365 41.30 -41.15 16.75
C LEU A 365 40.82 -39.87 17.44
N GLU A 366 40.19 -38.94 16.72
CA GLU A 366 39.65 -37.70 17.30
C GLU A 366 38.43 -38.02 18.20
N LEU A 367 37.49 -38.84 17.70
CA LEU A 367 36.30 -39.29 18.44
C LEU A 367 36.59 -40.06 19.74
N GLN A 368 37.81 -40.55 19.96
CA GLN A 368 38.19 -41.15 21.25
C GLN A 368 38.69 -40.11 22.27
N ARG A 369 39.25 -38.97 21.84
CA ARG A 369 39.83 -37.96 22.73
C ARG A 369 38.76 -37.10 23.41
N GLU A 370 37.79 -36.61 22.64
CA GLU A 370 36.70 -35.76 23.12
C GLU A 370 35.88 -36.40 24.26
N ARG A 371 35.79 -37.74 24.25
CA ARG A 371 35.07 -38.53 25.26
C ARG A 371 35.74 -38.49 26.64
N ASP A 372 37.07 -38.55 26.70
CA ASP A 372 37.80 -38.68 27.95
C ASP A 372 37.91 -37.33 28.68
N GLU A 373 38.01 -36.22 27.93
CA GLU A 373 38.00 -34.85 28.46
C GLU A 373 36.67 -34.51 29.16
N GLN A 374 35.54 -34.92 28.58
CA GLN A 374 34.20 -34.66 29.13
C GLN A 374 33.95 -35.35 30.49
N ILE A 375 34.63 -36.47 30.77
CA ILE A 375 34.50 -37.21 32.04
C ILE A 375 35.24 -36.49 33.18
N GLN A 376 36.44 -35.97 32.92
CA GLN A 376 37.26 -35.30 33.95
C GLN A 376 36.61 -34.02 34.46
N PHE A 377 36.02 -33.22 33.57
CA PHE A 377 35.37 -31.95 33.93
C PHE A 377 34.18 -32.13 34.89
N LYS A 378 33.51 -33.29 34.85
CA LYS A 378 32.36 -33.59 35.71
C LYS A 378 32.75 -33.92 37.15
N HIS A 379 33.92 -34.52 37.36
CA HIS A 379 34.35 -35.01 38.68
C HIS A 379 34.80 -33.89 39.64
N LEU A 380 35.28 -32.76 39.12
CA LEU A 380 35.75 -31.63 39.93
C LEU A 380 34.60 -30.86 40.62
N ARG A 381 33.44 -30.75 39.94
CA ARG A 381 32.33 -29.88 40.37
C ARG A 381 31.57 -30.38 41.61
N ASP A 382 31.51 -31.69 41.81
CA ASP A 382 30.79 -32.31 42.94
C ASP A 382 31.56 -32.24 44.27
N GLY A 383 32.82 -31.78 44.24
CA GLY A 383 33.70 -31.68 45.42
C GLY A 383 33.56 -30.39 46.21
N GLU A 384 33.26 -29.26 45.54
CA GLU A 384 33.23 -27.93 46.16
C GLU A 384 31.97 -27.72 47.01
N ILE A 385 30.80 -28.10 46.48
CA ILE A 385 29.47 -27.89 47.09
C ILE A 385 29.40 -28.43 48.54
N LYS A 386 30.03 -29.59 48.80
CA LYS A 386 30.00 -30.24 50.12
C LYS A 386 30.77 -29.49 51.21
N GLN A 387 31.70 -28.60 50.85
CA GLN A 387 32.52 -27.88 51.83
C GLN A 387 31.84 -26.60 52.35
N GLU A 388 30.76 -26.14 51.70
CA GLU A 388 30.01 -24.96 52.10
C GLU A 388 28.91 -25.29 53.13
N GLU A 389 28.21 -26.42 52.95
CA GLU A 389 27.08 -26.82 53.82
C GLU A 389 27.49 -27.03 55.29
N ASP A 390 28.63 -27.67 55.56
CA ASP A 390 29.09 -27.95 56.92
C ASP A 390 29.46 -26.68 57.71
N ARG A 391 29.91 -25.62 57.03
CA ARG A 391 30.28 -24.35 57.67
C ARG A 391 29.05 -23.58 58.19
N PHE A 392 27.95 -23.64 57.44
CA PHE A 392 26.69 -23.00 57.84
C PHE A 392 26.08 -23.65 59.09
N ARG A 393 26.20 -24.98 59.21
CA ARG A 393 25.60 -25.77 60.29
C ARG A 393 26.15 -25.45 61.68
N GLN A 394 27.44 -25.07 61.77
CA GLN A 394 28.12 -24.78 63.03
C GLN A 394 27.76 -23.39 63.61
N GLN A 395 27.47 -22.40 62.75
CA GLN A 395 27.18 -21.02 63.17
C GLN A 395 25.78 -20.84 63.78
N LEU A 396 24.86 -21.78 63.55
CA LEU A 396 23.49 -21.71 64.06
C LEU A 396 23.37 -22.19 65.52
N MET A 397 24.24 -23.13 65.94
CA MET A 397 24.17 -23.75 67.27
C MET A 397 24.71 -22.86 68.39
N THR A 398 25.67 -21.97 68.10
CA THR A 398 26.19 -21.03 69.11
C THR A 398 25.16 -19.98 69.54
N LYS A 399 24.28 -19.54 68.63
CA LYS A 399 23.24 -18.53 68.95
C LYS A 399 22.25 -19.00 70.01
N PHE A 400 21.74 -20.22 69.88
CA PHE A 400 20.73 -20.74 70.83
C PHE A 400 21.26 -20.87 72.26
N ALA A 401 22.57 -21.04 72.45
CA ALA A 401 23.20 -21.13 73.77
C ALA A 401 23.32 -19.79 74.51
N GLU A 402 23.12 -18.66 73.83
CA GLU A 402 23.20 -17.32 74.44
C GLU A 402 21.83 -16.84 74.97
N ASP A 403 20.74 -17.15 74.27
CA ASP A 403 19.37 -16.74 74.63
C ASP A 403 18.86 -17.44 75.91
N ASP A 404 19.09 -18.75 76.07
CA ASP A 404 18.72 -19.53 77.27
C ASP A 404 19.27 -18.93 78.58
N ARG A 405 20.41 -18.23 78.48
CA ARG A 405 21.12 -17.64 79.64
C ARG A 405 20.46 -16.37 80.17
N ILE A 406 19.59 -15.73 79.37
CA ILE A 406 18.93 -14.46 79.71
C ILE A 406 17.60 -14.68 80.44
N GLU A 407 16.96 -15.84 80.29
CA GLU A 407 15.59 -16.03 80.78
C GLU A 407 15.46 -16.09 82.32
N GLN A 408 16.45 -16.70 82.98
CA GLN A 408 16.35 -17.04 84.41
C GLN A 408 16.32 -15.82 85.34
N MET A 409 17.06 -14.75 85.04
CA MET A 409 17.05 -13.53 85.87
C MET A 409 15.72 -12.76 85.81
N ASN A 410 14.90 -12.98 84.78
CA ASN A 410 13.63 -12.28 84.62
C ASN A 410 12.50 -12.82 85.51
N ALA A 411 12.70 -13.93 86.24
CA ALA A 411 11.64 -14.58 87.04
C ALA A 411 11.11 -13.74 88.21
N GLN A 412 11.96 -12.94 88.88
CA GLN A 412 11.53 -12.19 90.08
C GLN A 412 10.87 -10.85 89.73
N LYS A 413 11.37 -10.13 88.72
CA LYS A 413 10.68 -8.96 88.13
C LYS A 413 9.33 -9.35 87.53
N ARG A 414 9.19 -10.56 86.95
CA ARG A 414 7.90 -11.09 86.45
C ARG A 414 6.80 -11.04 87.53
N ARG A 415 7.08 -11.39 88.79
CA ARG A 415 6.02 -11.58 89.82
C ARG A 415 5.38 -10.27 90.35
N ILE A 416 6.16 -9.20 90.52
CA ILE A 416 5.61 -7.89 90.94
C ILE A 416 4.89 -7.24 89.76
N LYS A 417 5.54 -7.20 88.59
CA LYS A 417 4.90 -6.72 87.36
C LYS A 417 3.63 -7.51 87.04
N GLN A 418 3.56 -8.82 87.31
CA GLN A 418 2.35 -9.61 87.07
C GLN A 418 1.10 -9.08 87.80
N MET A 419 1.19 -8.44 88.97
CA MET A 419 0.01 -7.91 89.65
C MET A 419 -0.41 -6.51 89.16
N GLU A 420 0.57 -5.64 88.88
CA GLU A 420 0.32 -4.34 88.25
C GLU A 420 -0.18 -4.52 86.82
N HIS A 421 0.50 -5.37 86.04
CA HIS A 421 0.02 -5.83 84.74
C HIS A 421 -1.32 -6.55 84.88
N LYS A 422 -1.64 -7.32 85.93
CA LYS A 422 -2.97 -7.91 86.04
C LYS A 422 -4.05 -6.84 86.15
N LYS A 423 -3.92 -5.86 87.05
CA LYS A 423 -4.90 -4.75 87.13
C LYS A 423 -4.93 -3.89 85.85
N ALA A 424 -3.78 -3.63 85.25
CA ALA A 424 -3.70 -2.92 83.98
C ALA A 424 -4.27 -3.74 82.81
N VAL A 425 -4.13 -5.07 82.81
CA VAL A 425 -4.70 -6.00 81.83
C VAL A 425 -6.19 -6.19 82.06
N ASP A 426 -6.68 -6.19 83.30
CA ASP A 426 -8.12 -6.22 83.59
C ASP A 426 -8.77 -4.90 83.11
N ASN A 427 -8.18 -3.74 83.41
CA ASN A 427 -8.63 -2.45 82.87
C ASN A 427 -8.49 -2.38 81.34
N LEU A 428 -7.39 -2.88 80.76
CA LEU A 428 -7.22 -3.00 79.31
C LEU A 428 -8.17 -4.05 78.70
N LEU A 429 -8.63 -5.06 79.44
CA LEU A 429 -9.62 -6.03 78.99
C LEU A 429 -11.02 -5.43 79.01
N GLU A 430 -11.35 -4.57 79.97
CA GLU A 430 -12.61 -3.83 79.96
C GLU A 430 -12.60 -2.74 78.87
N GLN A 431 -11.52 -1.96 78.76
CA GLN A 431 -11.34 -1.02 77.64
C GLN A 431 -11.34 -1.74 76.29
N ARG A 432 -10.67 -2.89 76.15
CA ARG A 432 -10.67 -3.70 74.91
C ARG A 432 -11.99 -4.40 74.68
N ARG A 433 -12.77 -4.77 75.71
CA ARG A 433 -14.15 -5.26 75.54
C ARG A 433 -15.06 -4.15 75.05
N HIS A 434 -14.98 -2.95 75.64
CA HIS A 434 -15.72 -1.79 75.20
C HIS A 434 -15.34 -1.39 73.77
N GLN A 435 -14.04 -1.29 73.48
CA GLN A 435 -13.51 -1.05 72.14
C GLN A 435 -13.95 -2.14 71.17
N MET A 436 -13.86 -3.44 71.51
CA MET A 436 -14.39 -4.52 70.66
C MET A 436 -15.91 -4.45 70.46
N THR A 437 -16.69 -3.96 71.43
CA THR A 437 -18.13 -3.73 71.20
C THR A 437 -18.40 -2.54 70.29
N VAL A 438 -17.64 -1.45 70.42
CA VAL A 438 -17.73 -0.26 69.55
C VAL A 438 -17.23 -0.59 68.14
N ASP A 439 -16.08 -1.23 68.01
CA ASP A 439 -15.49 -1.70 66.75
C ASP A 439 -16.40 -2.70 66.06
N LYS A 440 -17.08 -3.60 66.79
CA LYS A 440 -18.02 -4.57 66.20
C LYS A 440 -19.37 -3.96 65.83
N GLN A 441 -19.86 -2.98 66.59
CA GLN A 441 -21.01 -2.16 66.16
C GLN A 441 -20.67 -1.34 64.92
N ARG A 442 -19.46 -0.79 64.87
CA ARG A 442 -18.90 -0.06 63.72
C ARG A 442 -18.70 -0.98 62.52
N GLU A 443 -18.15 -2.18 62.70
CA GLU A 443 -17.99 -3.18 61.62
C GLU A 443 -19.35 -3.60 61.06
N VAL A 444 -20.36 -3.80 61.91
CA VAL A 444 -21.73 -4.07 61.46
C VAL A 444 -22.33 -2.88 60.71
N ALA A 445 -22.10 -1.65 61.16
CA ALA A 445 -22.53 -0.45 60.44
C ALA A 445 -21.82 -0.26 59.09
N GLU A 446 -20.50 -0.44 59.04
CA GLU A 446 -19.68 -0.36 57.83
C GLU A 446 -20.01 -1.50 56.85
N ARG A 447 -20.38 -2.71 57.34
CA ARG A 447 -20.93 -3.80 56.51
C ARG A 447 -22.29 -3.43 55.93
N ILE A 448 -23.24 -2.95 56.74
CA ILE A 448 -24.59 -2.56 56.28
C ILE A 448 -24.51 -1.43 55.25
N GLU A 449 -23.64 -0.45 55.46
CA GLU A 449 -23.46 0.65 54.50
C GLU A 449 -22.70 0.18 53.25
N GLY A 450 -21.71 -0.70 53.39
CA GLY A 450 -21.06 -1.36 52.25
C GLY A 450 -22.02 -2.20 51.40
N GLU A 451 -22.93 -2.95 52.03
CA GLU A 451 -23.99 -3.72 51.37
C GLU A 451 -24.97 -2.81 50.62
N ARG A 452 -25.36 -1.66 51.20
CA ARG A 452 -26.17 -0.64 50.52
C ARG A 452 -25.47 -0.04 49.32
N VAL A 453 -24.20 0.38 49.47
CA VAL A 453 -23.39 0.95 48.39
C VAL A 453 -23.20 -0.06 47.26
N GLU A 454 -22.92 -1.33 47.57
CA GLU A 454 -22.83 -2.40 46.58
C GLU A 454 -24.19 -2.73 45.93
N HIS A 455 -25.31 -2.63 46.64
CA HIS A 455 -26.65 -2.80 46.06
C HIS A 455 -26.96 -1.68 45.05
N VAL A 456 -26.74 -0.42 45.43
CA VAL A 456 -26.91 0.74 44.54
C VAL A 456 -25.98 0.64 43.34
N ARG A 457 -24.71 0.24 43.55
CA ARG A 457 -23.74 -0.02 42.48
C ARG A 457 -24.23 -1.09 41.50
N LYS A 458 -24.80 -2.20 41.99
CA LYS A 458 -25.36 -3.28 41.15
C LYS A 458 -26.58 -2.82 40.35
N GLN A 459 -27.45 -1.99 40.93
CA GLN A 459 -28.56 -1.36 40.20
C GLN A 459 -28.04 -0.45 39.06
N ILE A 460 -27.05 0.39 39.32
CA ILE A 460 -26.41 1.23 38.30
C ILE A 460 -25.73 0.38 37.21
N ILE A 461 -25.10 -0.74 37.57
CA ILE A 461 -24.51 -1.69 36.60
C ILE A 461 -25.59 -2.26 35.68
N GLU A 462 -26.72 -2.73 36.22
CA GLU A 462 -27.77 -3.34 35.41
C GLU A 462 -28.50 -2.29 34.53
N GLU A 463 -28.68 -1.06 35.02
CA GLU A 463 -29.19 0.07 34.22
C GLU A 463 -28.27 0.42 33.03
N GLU A 464 -26.96 0.61 33.27
CA GLU A 464 -26.03 0.92 32.17
C GLU A 464 -25.82 -0.29 31.25
N ARG A 465 -25.98 -1.54 31.74
CA ARG A 465 -26.03 -2.76 30.91
C ARG A 465 -27.23 -2.72 29.95
N ILE A 466 -28.45 -2.53 30.46
CA ILE A 466 -29.67 -2.47 29.65
C ILE A 466 -29.58 -1.33 28.63
N LYS A 467 -29.01 -0.19 29.01
CA LYS A 467 -28.77 0.96 28.13
C LYS A 467 -27.78 0.64 27.00
N LEU A 468 -26.62 0.06 27.30
CA LEU A 468 -25.65 -0.40 26.28
C LEU A 468 -26.28 -1.42 25.33
N LEU A 469 -27.05 -2.38 25.86
CA LEU A 469 -27.80 -3.32 25.04
C LEU A 469 -28.80 -2.60 24.12
N ARG A 470 -29.58 -1.65 24.63
CA ARG A 470 -30.57 -0.89 23.84
C ARG A 470 -29.93 -0.03 22.75
N GLU A 471 -28.77 0.57 23.00
CA GLU A 471 -28.04 1.38 22.03
C GLU A 471 -27.41 0.54 20.91
N HIS A 472 -26.96 -0.68 21.20
CA HIS A 472 -26.15 -1.49 20.28
C HIS A 472 -26.86 -2.71 19.66
N ALA A 473 -27.78 -3.37 20.36
CA ALA A 473 -28.33 -4.68 19.96
C ALA A 473 -29.02 -4.65 18.59
N HIS A 474 -29.87 -3.65 18.32
CA HIS A 474 -30.53 -3.51 17.02
C HIS A 474 -29.52 -3.34 15.86
N ARG A 475 -28.44 -2.59 16.08
CA ARG A 475 -27.36 -2.40 15.10
C ARG A 475 -26.51 -3.67 14.89
N LEU A 476 -26.50 -4.58 15.86
CA LEU A 476 -25.74 -5.83 15.91
C LEU A 476 -26.61 -7.09 15.72
N LEU A 477 -27.86 -6.94 15.29
CA LEU A 477 -28.78 -8.05 15.09
C LEU A 477 -28.20 -9.06 14.07
N GLY A 478 -28.14 -10.33 14.46
CA GLY A 478 -27.46 -11.41 13.70
C GLY A 478 -25.95 -11.55 13.98
N TYR A 479 -25.33 -10.58 14.65
CA TYR A 479 -23.90 -10.54 14.99
C TYR A 479 -23.62 -10.52 16.50
N LEU A 480 -24.68 -10.50 17.33
CA LEU A 480 -24.58 -10.40 18.78
C LEU A 480 -23.98 -11.69 19.40
N PRO A 481 -22.93 -11.62 20.22
CA PRO A 481 -22.29 -12.79 20.82
C PRO A 481 -23.20 -13.55 21.78
N LYS A 482 -22.98 -14.88 21.88
CA LYS A 482 -23.64 -15.76 22.85
C LYS A 482 -23.37 -15.26 24.29
N GLY A 483 -24.41 -15.24 25.13
CA GLY A 483 -24.32 -14.81 26.54
C GLY A 483 -24.31 -13.29 26.77
N VAL A 484 -24.56 -12.46 25.76
CA VAL A 484 -24.77 -11.01 25.93
C VAL A 484 -26.18 -10.70 26.46
N ILE A 485 -27.17 -11.42 25.92
CA ILE A 485 -28.53 -11.55 26.47
C ILE A 485 -28.49 -12.71 27.48
N ARG A 486 -29.00 -12.46 28.69
CA ARG A 486 -29.08 -13.41 29.82
C ARG A 486 -30.46 -14.08 29.85
N ASP A 487 -31.51 -13.27 30.04
CA ASP A 487 -32.88 -13.70 30.31
C ASP A 487 -33.86 -13.18 29.23
N GLU A 488 -35.07 -13.74 29.15
CA GLU A 488 -36.14 -13.15 28.31
C GLU A 488 -36.50 -11.71 28.69
N LYS A 489 -36.26 -11.31 29.95
CA LYS A 489 -36.45 -9.93 30.43
C LYS A 489 -35.60 -8.92 29.65
N ASP A 490 -34.38 -9.30 29.24
CA ASP A 490 -33.52 -8.45 28.42
C ASP A 490 -34.17 -8.16 27.05
N LEU A 491 -34.90 -9.13 26.48
CA LEU A 491 -35.60 -8.96 25.21
C LEU A 491 -36.78 -7.99 25.34
N ASP A 492 -37.41 -7.90 26.51
CA ASP A 492 -38.51 -6.96 26.76
C ASP A 492 -38.02 -5.52 26.80
N TYR A 493 -36.86 -5.26 27.42
CA TYR A 493 -36.22 -3.92 27.40
C TYR A 493 -35.72 -3.49 26.02
N LEU A 494 -35.52 -4.44 25.09
CA LEU A 494 -35.09 -4.19 23.72
C LEU A 494 -36.25 -3.97 22.73
N GLY A 495 -37.50 -4.23 23.14
CA GLY A 495 -38.70 -3.97 22.36
C GLY A 495 -39.13 -5.13 21.44
N ASN A 496 -40.44 -5.16 21.14
CA ASN A 496 -41.09 -6.27 20.44
C ASN A 496 -40.52 -6.55 19.05
N ASP A 497 -40.13 -5.52 18.30
CA ASP A 497 -39.59 -5.67 16.95
C ASP A 497 -38.28 -6.46 16.98
N PHE A 498 -37.32 -6.04 17.82
CA PHE A 498 -36.07 -6.76 18.05
C PHE A 498 -36.32 -8.18 18.58
N LYS A 499 -37.23 -8.34 19.56
CA LYS A 499 -37.60 -9.65 20.11
C LYS A 499 -38.14 -10.60 19.02
N SER A 500 -38.90 -10.08 18.06
CA SER A 500 -39.45 -10.86 16.94
C SER A 500 -38.36 -11.29 15.94
N GLU A 501 -37.50 -10.37 15.50
CA GLU A 501 -36.44 -10.68 14.53
C GLU A 501 -35.34 -11.56 15.14
N PHE A 502 -35.02 -11.35 16.43
CA PHE A 502 -34.05 -12.17 17.16
C PHE A 502 -34.53 -13.63 17.27
N LYS A 503 -35.78 -13.85 17.69
CA LYS A 503 -36.36 -15.22 17.74
C LYS A 503 -36.45 -15.84 16.34
N ARG A 504 -36.86 -15.08 15.31
CA ARG A 504 -36.88 -15.56 13.90
C ARG A 504 -35.48 -15.98 13.42
N ARG A 505 -34.42 -15.23 13.75
CA ARG A 505 -33.04 -15.58 13.39
C ARG A 505 -32.46 -16.73 14.22
N GLN A 506 -32.85 -16.88 15.50
CA GLN A 506 -32.44 -18.03 16.32
C GLN A 506 -32.97 -19.35 15.74
N VAL A 507 -34.24 -19.40 15.34
CA VAL A 507 -34.83 -20.60 14.69
C VAL A 507 -34.04 -20.97 13.42
N ASN A 508 -33.71 -19.99 12.58
CA ASN A 508 -32.90 -20.23 11.39
C ASN A 508 -31.47 -20.70 11.70
N MET A 509 -30.83 -20.19 12.76
CA MET A 509 -29.51 -20.69 13.20
C MET A 509 -29.59 -22.14 13.71
N GLN A 510 -30.60 -22.48 14.50
CA GLN A 510 -30.81 -23.85 15.01
C GLN A 510 -31.05 -24.83 13.86
N HIS A 511 -31.75 -24.41 12.81
CA HIS A 511 -32.01 -25.25 11.63
C HIS A 511 -30.79 -25.47 10.71
N LEU A 512 -29.72 -24.67 10.87
CA LEU A 512 -28.45 -24.79 10.15
C LEU A 512 -27.37 -25.54 10.95
N GLY A 513 -27.52 -25.65 12.27
CA GLY A 513 -26.57 -26.35 13.16
C GLY A 513 -26.70 -27.88 13.21
N GLY A 514 -27.34 -28.49 12.21
CA GLY A 514 -27.65 -29.94 12.18
C GLY A 514 -26.56 -30.84 11.56
N TRP A 515 -25.43 -30.27 11.14
CA TRP A 515 -24.33 -30.98 10.47
C TRP A 515 -22.99 -30.52 11.03
N ASP A 516 -22.52 -31.19 12.08
CA ASP A 516 -21.09 -31.40 12.41
C ASP A 516 -21.03 -32.30 13.66
N ASN A 517 -20.47 -33.51 13.50
CA ASN A 517 -20.25 -34.49 14.58
C ASN A 517 -19.21 -35.54 14.15
#